data_AF-A0A349KWG1-F1
#
_entry.id   AF-A0A349KWG1-F1
#
_cell.length_a   1.000
_cell.length_b   1.000
_cell.length_c   1.000
_cell.angle_alpha   90.00
_cell.angle_beta   90.00
_cell.angle_gamma   90.00
#
_symmetry.space_group_name_H-M   'P 1'
#
loop_
_entity.id
_entity.type
_entity.pdbx_description
1 polymer ?
#
loop_
_entity_poly.entity_id
_entity_poly.type
_entity_poly.pdbx_seq_one_letter_code
_entity_poly.pdbx_strand_id
1 'polypeptide(L)'
;MSQPPDLSRRRIVKILSGAPLLPLASAGGVSYLLSACGGSSAATPAPAVILASASFTGMAAPGLDNAAAMATSTVGSSLAASYSDGGKQVYALKYAAFFVTGAQVPDGAGGSVLAGGYYDIKNRPILDASDAGRRQFFSDCPDGTSLLKLDNPTVAGVKGNTVFAVVQFEYTTRNVAGASMYGMLPSPIAVLTLDQDKSTGALTLVKYSNVDTSVVNG
;
A
#
# COMPACT_ATOMS: atom_id res chain seq x y z
N MET A 1 26.24 -28.69 -17.91
CA MET A 1 24.92 -28.11 -17.60
C MET A 1 24.98 -26.64 -18.00
N SER A 2 24.45 -26.33 -19.17
CA SER A 2 24.60 -25.03 -19.83
C SER A 2 23.41 -24.15 -19.48
N GLN A 3 23.67 -22.93 -19.00
CA GLN A 3 22.64 -21.92 -18.74
C GLN A 3 21.87 -21.53 -20.03
N PRO A 4 20.58 -21.18 -19.93
CA PRO A 4 19.87 -20.50 -21.02
C PRO A 4 20.24 -19.00 -21.06
N PRO A 5 20.43 -18.41 -22.27
CA PRO A 5 20.78 -17.01 -22.42
C PRO A 5 19.57 -16.07 -22.27
N ASP A 6 19.85 -14.97 -21.57
CA ASP A 6 19.07 -13.74 -21.35
C ASP A 6 18.40 -13.20 -22.63
N LEU A 7 17.05 -13.17 -22.62
CA LEU A 7 16.18 -12.73 -23.72
C LEU A 7 15.72 -11.27 -23.59
N SER A 8 16.34 -10.44 -22.75
CA SER A 8 15.88 -9.06 -22.53
C SER A 8 16.50 -8.03 -23.51
N ARG A 9 17.79 -8.16 -23.84
CA ARG A 9 18.50 -7.12 -24.63
C ARG A 9 18.18 -7.09 -26.13
N ARG A 10 17.88 -8.23 -26.77
CA ARG A 10 17.67 -8.29 -28.24
C ARG A 10 16.36 -7.68 -28.71
N ARG A 11 15.36 -7.51 -27.84
CA ARG A 11 14.06 -6.90 -28.21
C ARG A 11 14.10 -5.36 -28.20
N ILE A 12 14.95 -4.75 -27.37
CA ILE A 12 15.05 -3.29 -27.27
C ILE A 12 15.74 -2.68 -28.52
N VAL A 13 16.77 -3.35 -29.07
CA VAL A 13 17.49 -2.85 -30.25
C VAL A 13 16.61 -2.84 -31.53
N LYS A 14 15.62 -3.74 -31.63
CA LYS A 14 14.71 -3.80 -32.79
C LYS A 14 13.68 -2.67 -32.82
N ILE A 15 13.42 -2.00 -31.69
CA ILE A 15 12.49 -0.86 -31.60
C ILE A 15 13.21 0.45 -31.88
N LEU A 16 14.51 0.55 -31.57
CA LEU A 16 15.31 1.76 -31.80
C LEU A 16 15.85 1.92 -33.23
N SER A 17 15.85 0.88 -34.06
CA SER A 17 16.36 0.94 -35.44
C SER A 17 15.31 1.26 -36.51
N GLY A 18 14.06 1.52 -36.11
CA GLY A 18 12.91 1.67 -37.04
C GLY A 18 12.24 3.04 -37.06
N ALA A 19 12.72 4.02 -36.30
CA ALA A 19 12.13 5.35 -36.27
C ALA A 19 12.90 6.32 -37.20
N PRO A 20 12.26 6.91 -38.22
CA PRO A 20 12.86 8.00 -38.98
C PRO A 20 12.97 9.22 -38.06
N LEU A 21 14.18 9.77 -38.01
CA LEU A 21 14.54 10.98 -37.30
C LEU A 21 13.98 12.24 -38.01
N LEU A 22 13.51 13.20 -37.18
CA LEU A 22 13.37 14.67 -37.39
C LEU A 22 12.03 15.22 -37.95
N PRO A 23 11.71 16.53 -37.77
CA PRO A 23 12.10 17.50 -36.72
C PRO A 23 10.90 18.22 -36.03
N LEU A 24 11.22 19.04 -35.02
CA LEU A 24 10.36 20.06 -34.39
C LEU A 24 9.67 21.01 -35.40
N ALA A 25 8.37 21.30 -35.23
CA ALA A 25 7.80 22.65 -35.10
C ALA A 25 6.25 22.68 -35.15
N SER A 26 5.66 23.43 -34.20
CA SER A 26 4.44 24.26 -34.27
C SER A 26 3.11 23.73 -34.81
N ALA A 27 2.12 23.74 -33.90
CA ALA A 27 0.75 24.27 -34.03
C ALA A 27 -0.20 23.76 -35.14
N GLY A 28 -1.42 23.43 -34.69
CA GLY A 28 -2.62 23.38 -35.54
C GLY A 28 -3.06 21.97 -35.89
N GLY A 29 -4.26 21.60 -35.42
CA GLY A 29 -4.86 20.31 -35.74
C GLY A 29 -5.17 20.20 -37.24
N VAL A 30 -4.81 19.06 -37.83
CA VAL A 30 -5.40 18.55 -39.07
C VAL A 30 -5.38 17.03 -39.01
N SER A 31 -6.55 16.43 -39.22
CA SER A 31 -6.76 15.03 -39.51
C SER A 31 -5.89 14.58 -40.68
N TYR A 32 -5.01 13.60 -40.48
CA TYR A 32 -4.32 12.93 -41.57
C TYR A 32 -4.61 11.43 -41.53
N LEU A 33 -5.71 11.06 -42.18
CA LEU A 33 -5.83 9.79 -42.88
C LEU A 33 -4.87 9.85 -44.09
N LEU A 34 -3.65 9.36 -43.93
CA LEU A 34 -2.82 8.99 -45.08
C LEU A 34 -2.77 7.47 -45.19
N SER A 35 -3.60 6.99 -46.11
CA SER A 35 -3.50 5.69 -46.73
C SER A 35 -2.14 5.56 -47.42
N ALA A 36 -1.26 4.73 -46.84
CA ALA A 36 -0.12 4.17 -47.54
C ALA A 36 -0.51 2.77 -48.02
N CYS A 37 -1.00 2.69 -49.25
CA CYS A 37 -1.20 1.41 -49.94
C CYS A 37 0.16 0.81 -50.29
N GLY A 38 0.54 -0.26 -49.60
CA GLY A 38 1.76 -1.01 -49.86
C GLY A 38 1.75 -2.36 -49.16
N GLY A 39 0.84 -3.25 -49.60
CA GLY A 39 0.88 -4.70 -49.36
C GLY A 39 1.33 -5.16 -47.99
N SER A 40 0.46 -5.06 -46.98
CA SER A 40 0.59 -5.80 -45.73
C SER A 40 -0.80 -5.91 -45.14
N SER A 41 -1.28 -7.13 -44.91
CA SER A 41 -2.52 -7.41 -44.19
C SER A 41 -2.65 -6.44 -43.02
N ALA A 42 -3.77 -5.71 -42.94
CA ALA A 42 -4.08 -4.92 -41.76
C ALA A 42 -3.92 -5.87 -40.57
N ALA A 43 -2.84 -5.67 -39.80
CA ALA A 43 -2.54 -6.57 -38.70
C ALA A 43 -3.70 -6.43 -37.73
N THR A 44 -4.53 -7.46 -37.63
CA THR A 44 -5.49 -7.59 -36.55
C THR A 44 -4.73 -7.35 -35.26
N PRO A 45 -5.16 -6.41 -34.41
CA PRO A 45 -4.49 -6.17 -33.14
C PRO A 45 -4.31 -7.51 -32.43
N ALA A 46 -3.08 -7.82 -32.03
CA ALA A 46 -2.82 -9.04 -31.29
C ALA A 46 -3.75 -9.07 -30.06
N PRO A 47 -4.30 -10.23 -29.69
CA PRO A 47 -5.18 -10.33 -28.52
C PRO A 47 -4.48 -9.74 -27.30
N ALA A 48 -5.23 -8.98 -26.48
CA ALA A 48 -4.71 -8.49 -25.22
C ALA A 48 -4.29 -9.68 -24.34
N VAL A 49 -3.05 -9.63 -23.84
CA VAL A 49 -2.56 -10.64 -22.88
C VAL A 49 -3.27 -10.39 -21.56
N ILE A 50 -4.01 -11.39 -21.07
CA ILE A 50 -4.77 -11.32 -19.82
C ILE A 50 -4.22 -12.30 -18.79
N LEU A 51 -4.40 -11.98 -17.51
CA LEU A 51 -4.09 -12.91 -16.42
C LEU A 51 -5.03 -14.13 -16.51
N ALA A 52 -4.47 -15.32 -16.66
CA ALA A 52 -5.22 -16.57 -16.76
C ALA A 52 -5.39 -17.23 -15.38
N SER A 53 -4.35 -17.21 -14.55
CA SER A 53 -4.41 -17.75 -13.19
C SER A 53 -3.34 -17.14 -12.29
N ALA A 54 -3.56 -17.25 -10.98
CA ALA A 54 -2.60 -16.85 -9.96
C ALA A 54 -2.52 -17.95 -8.88
N SER A 55 -1.30 -18.29 -8.45
CA SER A 55 -1.08 -19.24 -7.36
C SER A 55 -0.11 -18.69 -6.33
N PHE A 56 -0.35 -19.02 -5.07
CA PHE A 56 0.51 -18.64 -3.97
C PHE A 56 1.43 -19.79 -3.58
N THR A 57 2.69 -19.48 -3.35
CA THR A 57 3.67 -20.41 -2.78
C THR A 57 4.04 -19.89 -1.40
N GLY A 58 3.80 -20.72 -0.38
CA GLY A 58 4.15 -20.40 1.00
C GLY A 58 5.65 -20.42 1.26
N MET A 59 6.03 -20.11 2.50
CA MET A 59 7.38 -20.29 3.02
C MET A 59 7.34 -21.23 4.24
N ALA A 60 8.46 -21.86 4.57
CA ALA A 60 8.61 -22.54 5.86
C ALA A 60 8.64 -21.52 7.01
N ALA A 61 8.13 -21.88 8.18
CA ALA A 61 8.30 -21.04 9.37
C ALA A 61 9.80 -20.93 9.73
N PRO A 62 10.32 -19.75 10.08
CA PRO A 62 11.69 -19.60 10.53
C PRO A 62 11.98 -20.47 11.77
N GLY A 63 13.13 -21.15 11.77
CA GLY A 63 13.61 -21.96 12.89
C GLY A 63 14.69 -21.26 13.72
N LEU A 64 15.18 -21.95 14.76
CA LEU A 64 16.25 -21.44 15.62
C LEU A 64 17.59 -21.26 14.89
N ASP A 65 17.77 -21.93 13.75
CA ASP A 65 18.88 -21.72 12.82
C ASP A 65 18.85 -20.32 12.15
N ASN A 66 17.71 -19.62 12.20
CA ASN A 66 17.56 -18.22 11.83
C ASN A 66 16.66 -17.47 12.84
N ALA A 67 17.09 -17.43 14.09
CA ALA A 67 16.35 -16.75 15.16
C ALA A 67 16.04 -15.27 14.87
N ALA A 68 16.87 -14.58 14.09
CA ALA A 68 16.63 -13.19 13.70
C ALA A 68 15.34 -13.03 12.87
N ALA A 69 15.06 -13.97 11.96
CA ALA A 69 13.85 -13.96 11.16
C ALA A 69 12.57 -14.25 11.97
N MET A 70 12.69 -14.85 13.17
CA MET A 70 11.56 -15.04 14.09
C MET A 70 11.16 -13.72 14.80
N ALA A 71 12.10 -12.77 14.91
CA ALA A 71 11.87 -11.50 15.60
C ALA A 71 11.25 -10.42 14.69
N THR A 72 10.97 -10.73 13.43
CA THR A 72 10.47 -9.78 12.43
C THR A 72 9.30 -10.36 11.64
N SER A 73 8.52 -9.50 10.97
CA SER A 73 7.51 -9.91 9.98
C SER A 73 8.17 -10.40 8.69
N THR A 74 8.77 -11.59 8.75
CA THR A 74 9.50 -12.21 7.63
C THR A 74 8.54 -12.72 6.56
N VAL A 75 8.82 -12.40 5.30
CA VAL A 75 8.05 -12.88 4.14
C VAL A 75 8.99 -13.46 3.10
N GLY A 76 8.84 -14.76 2.84
CA GLY A 76 9.53 -15.50 1.79
C GLY A 76 8.57 -16.18 0.81
N SER A 77 7.27 -15.92 0.93
CA SER A 77 6.23 -16.43 0.04
C SER A 77 6.19 -15.64 -1.28
N SER A 78 5.57 -16.23 -2.30
CA SER A 78 5.48 -15.63 -3.64
C SER A 78 4.12 -15.83 -4.29
N LEU A 79 3.80 -14.99 -5.25
CA LEU A 79 2.67 -15.12 -6.18
C LEU A 79 3.20 -15.46 -7.57
N ALA A 80 2.72 -16.54 -8.17
CA ALA A 80 2.98 -16.87 -9.57
C ALA A 80 1.75 -16.54 -10.42
N ALA A 81 1.89 -15.58 -11.33
CA ALA A 81 0.90 -15.22 -12.33
C ALA A 81 1.17 -15.95 -13.65
N SER A 82 0.16 -16.61 -14.20
CA SER A 82 0.20 -17.19 -15.55
C SER A 82 -0.74 -16.43 -16.47
N TYR A 83 -0.29 -16.14 -17.69
CA TYR A 83 -0.99 -15.31 -18.66
C TYR A 83 -1.50 -16.13 -19.86
N SER A 84 -2.47 -15.57 -20.60
CA SER A 84 -3.13 -16.23 -21.73
C SER A 84 -2.21 -16.56 -22.91
N ASP A 85 -1.06 -15.90 -23.01
CA ASP A 85 -0.02 -16.16 -24.01
C ASP A 85 1.00 -17.23 -23.57
N GLY A 86 0.77 -17.87 -22.42
CA GLY A 86 1.69 -18.82 -21.80
C GLY A 86 2.81 -18.16 -20.99
N GLY A 87 2.86 -16.83 -20.95
CA GLY A 87 3.79 -16.06 -20.10
C GLY A 87 3.59 -16.37 -18.62
N LYS A 88 4.69 -16.31 -17.87
CA LYS A 88 4.68 -16.49 -16.41
C LYS A 88 5.52 -15.42 -15.75
N GLN A 89 5.01 -14.90 -14.63
CA GLN A 89 5.73 -13.94 -13.80
C GLN A 89 5.59 -14.33 -12.33
N VAL A 90 6.71 -14.33 -11.61
CA VAL A 90 6.74 -14.59 -10.18
C VAL A 90 7.01 -13.28 -9.45
N TYR A 91 6.18 -12.98 -8.47
CA TYR A 91 6.28 -11.83 -7.60
C TYR A 91 6.64 -12.31 -6.19
N ALA A 92 7.73 -11.81 -5.63
CA ALA A 92 7.98 -11.96 -4.20
C ALA A 92 6.94 -11.17 -3.41
N LEU A 93 6.32 -11.80 -2.42
CA LEU A 93 5.44 -11.09 -1.51
C LEU A 93 6.28 -10.32 -0.49
N LYS A 94 5.71 -9.24 0.04
CA LYS A 94 6.34 -8.43 1.08
C LYS A 94 5.31 -7.98 2.09
N TYR A 95 5.76 -7.83 3.33
CA TYR A 95 5.03 -7.12 4.35
C TYR A 95 5.38 -5.62 4.27
N ALA A 96 4.37 -4.76 4.34
CA ALA A 96 4.54 -3.32 4.42
C ALA A 96 3.49 -2.75 5.36
N ALA A 97 3.94 -2.12 6.44
CA ALA A 97 3.06 -1.49 7.41
C ALA A 97 2.66 -0.09 6.94
N PHE A 98 1.39 0.29 7.13
CA PHE A 98 0.98 1.69 7.00
C PHE A 98 1.40 2.50 8.24
N PHE A 99 1.31 1.88 9.42
CA PHE A 99 1.78 2.41 10.68
C PHE A 99 2.10 1.24 11.63
N VAL A 100 2.78 1.56 12.73
CA VAL A 100 2.93 0.70 13.91
C VAL A 100 2.31 1.45 15.08
N THR A 101 1.53 0.78 15.93
CA THR A 101 0.91 1.47 17.08
C THR A 101 1.98 2.02 18.01
N GLY A 102 1.71 3.18 18.61
CA GLY A 102 2.69 3.92 19.41
C GLY A 102 3.73 4.71 18.59
N ALA A 103 3.74 4.60 17.26
CA ALA A 103 4.55 5.48 16.42
C ALA A 103 3.85 6.82 16.19
N GLN A 104 4.63 7.89 16.03
CA GLN A 104 4.15 9.18 15.52
C GLN A 104 3.99 9.08 14.01
N VAL A 105 2.80 9.43 13.51
CA VAL A 105 2.45 9.38 12.07
C VAL A 105 1.88 10.72 11.62
N PRO A 106 1.94 11.08 10.33
CA PRO A 106 1.46 12.37 9.84
C PRO A 106 -0.03 12.60 10.15
N ASP A 107 -0.38 13.76 10.70
CA ASP A 107 -1.77 14.19 10.94
C ASP A 107 -2.42 14.84 9.70
N GLY A 108 -1.64 15.05 8.64
CA GLY A 108 -2.06 15.73 7.41
C GLY A 108 -2.27 17.25 7.53
N ALA A 109 -1.92 17.85 8.68
CA ALA A 109 -1.91 19.28 8.95
C ALA A 109 -0.48 19.84 9.16
N GLY A 110 0.54 19.03 8.87
CA GLY A 110 1.96 19.37 9.03
C GLY A 110 2.55 18.94 10.37
N GLY A 111 1.77 18.29 11.24
CA GLY A 111 2.20 17.72 12.51
C GLY A 111 2.18 16.19 12.50
N SER A 112 2.12 15.62 13.71
CA SER A 112 2.05 14.18 13.91
C SER A 112 1.05 13.82 15.01
N VAL A 113 0.53 12.60 14.92
CA VAL A 113 -0.38 12.00 15.89
C VAL A 113 0.08 10.60 16.25
N LEU A 114 -0.18 10.18 17.50
CA LEU A 114 0.19 8.84 17.98
C LEU A 114 -0.77 7.79 17.41
N ALA A 115 -0.25 6.85 16.62
CA ALA A 115 -1.05 5.78 16.05
C ALA A 115 -1.59 4.85 17.14
N GLY A 116 -2.91 4.63 17.14
CA GLY A 116 -3.63 3.85 18.15
C GLY A 116 -3.79 4.57 19.48
N GLY A 117 -3.48 5.86 19.57
CA GLY A 117 -3.56 6.64 20.80
C GLY A 117 -4.99 6.71 21.37
N TYR A 118 -5.11 6.63 22.69
CA TYR A 118 -6.39 6.79 23.39
C TYR A 118 -6.67 8.24 23.72
N TYR A 119 -7.94 8.61 23.61
CA TYR A 119 -8.47 9.94 23.90
C TYR A 119 -9.67 9.83 24.84
N ASP A 120 -9.84 10.82 25.71
CA ASP A 120 -11.02 10.94 26.57
C ASP A 120 -12.22 11.54 25.83
N ILE A 121 -13.37 11.64 26.50
CA ILE A 121 -14.62 12.23 25.96
C ILE A 121 -14.48 13.69 25.51
N LYS A 122 -13.38 14.37 25.86
CA LYS A 122 -13.07 15.75 25.42
C LYS A 122 -12.00 15.76 24.34
N ASN A 123 -11.73 14.61 23.71
CA ASN A 123 -10.69 14.39 22.72
C ASN A 123 -9.28 14.77 23.22
N ARG A 124 -8.99 14.54 24.50
CA ARG A 124 -7.66 14.78 25.09
C ARG A 124 -6.94 13.45 25.27
N PRO A 125 -5.62 13.36 25.00
CA PRO A 125 -4.83 12.15 25.23
C PRO A 125 -5.03 11.57 26.64
N ILE A 126 -5.34 10.28 26.73
CA ILE A 126 -5.35 9.57 28.02
C ILE A 126 -3.91 9.16 28.34
N LEU A 127 -3.38 9.67 29.45
CA LEU A 127 -1.99 9.43 29.85
C LEU A 127 -1.89 8.27 30.84
N ASP A 128 -0.88 7.43 30.66
CA ASP A 128 -0.52 6.35 31.58
C ASP A 128 0.05 6.94 32.88
N ALA A 129 -0.73 6.84 33.95
CA ALA A 129 -0.33 7.35 35.26
C ALA A 129 0.76 6.53 35.95
N SER A 130 0.97 5.29 35.51
CA SER A 130 2.04 4.42 36.00
C SER A 130 3.39 4.72 35.34
N ASP A 131 3.39 5.48 34.24
CA ASP A 131 4.59 5.94 33.58
C ASP A 131 5.08 7.28 34.17
N ALA A 132 6.35 7.34 34.54
CA ALA A 132 6.96 8.57 35.06
C ALA A 132 6.98 9.70 34.01
N GLY A 133 7.12 9.33 32.73
CA GLY A 133 7.04 10.24 31.59
C GLY A 133 5.61 10.61 31.18
N ARG A 134 4.59 10.03 31.84
CA ARG A 134 3.18 10.23 31.53
C ARG A 134 2.87 10.03 30.04
N ARG A 135 3.44 9.00 29.42
CA ARG A 135 3.17 8.68 28.00
C ARG A 135 1.67 8.55 27.76
N GLN A 136 1.22 8.92 26.57
CA GLN A 136 -0.15 8.61 26.14
C GLN A 136 -0.30 7.09 25.99
N PHE A 137 -1.43 6.54 26.43
CA PHE A 137 -1.80 5.16 26.12
C PHE A 137 -2.00 5.00 24.61
N PHE A 138 -1.62 3.85 24.07
CA PHE A 138 -1.94 3.46 22.70
C PHE A 138 -2.24 1.96 22.65
N SER A 139 -3.09 1.56 21.72
CA SER A 139 -3.55 0.18 21.61
C SER A 139 -2.45 -0.72 21.09
N ASP A 140 -2.36 -1.93 21.65
CA ASP A 140 -1.54 -3.02 21.13
C ASP A 140 -2.37 -4.03 20.30
N CYS A 141 -3.64 -3.70 20.02
CA CYS A 141 -4.62 -4.58 19.40
C CYS A 141 -5.42 -3.86 18.29
N PRO A 142 -4.80 -3.52 17.14
CA PRO A 142 -5.56 -3.20 15.94
C PRO A 142 -6.35 -4.42 15.49
N ASP A 143 -7.64 -4.24 15.20
CA ASP A 143 -8.56 -5.34 14.87
C ASP A 143 -9.34 -4.99 13.58
N GLY A 144 -10.67 -4.87 13.67
CA GLY A 144 -11.56 -4.67 12.54
C GLY A 144 -11.10 -3.55 11.61
N THR A 145 -10.83 -3.91 10.35
CA THR A 145 -10.33 -2.97 9.34
C THR A 145 -11.14 -3.05 8.06
N SER A 146 -11.54 -1.90 7.53
CA SER A 146 -12.23 -1.78 6.24
C SER A 146 -11.47 -0.83 5.32
N LEU A 147 -11.24 -1.27 4.08
CA LEU A 147 -10.67 -0.43 3.03
C LEU A 147 -11.80 0.07 2.14
N LEU A 148 -11.86 1.38 1.92
CA LEU A 148 -12.93 2.03 1.16
C LEU A 148 -12.37 2.98 0.11
N LYS A 149 -13.07 3.03 -1.02
CA LYS A 149 -12.90 4.03 -2.06
C LYS A 149 -14.14 4.92 -2.04
N LEU A 150 -13.92 6.23 -2.07
CA LEU A 150 -14.98 7.21 -2.28
C LEU A 150 -14.90 7.73 -3.72
N ASP A 151 -16.01 8.25 -4.23
CA ASP A 151 -16.05 8.89 -5.53
C ASP A 151 -15.43 10.29 -5.48
N ASN A 152 -14.46 10.53 -6.36
CA ASN A 152 -13.77 11.82 -6.56
C ASN A 152 -13.30 12.56 -5.28
N PRO A 153 -12.66 11.89 -4.31
CA PRO A 153 -12.16 12.56 -3.11
C PRO A 153 -11.02 13.53 -3.47
N THR A 154 -11.06 14.72 -2.89
CA THR A 154 -9.97 15.69 -2.97
C THR A 154 -9.26 15.74 -1.62
N VAL A 155 -8.05 15.19 -1.55
CA VAL A 155 -7.23 15.18 -0.32
C VAL A 155 -5.82 15.65 -0.66
N ALA A 156 -5.33 16.64 0.09
CA ALA A 156 -3.98 17.15 -0.08
C ALA A 156 -2.93 16.06 0.20
N GLY A 157 -1.85 16.05 -0.58
CA GLY A 157 -0.73 15.12 -0.41
C GLY A 157 -0.84 13.79 -1.17
N VAL A 158 -2.01 13.45 -1.72
CA VAL A 158 -2.20 12.27 -2.58
C VAL A 158 -1.79 12.58 -4.02
N LYS A 159 -0.96 11.72 -4.62
CA LYS A 159 -0.50 11.81 -6.02
C LYS A 159 -1.22 10.81 -6.94
N GLY A 160 -1.56 9.65 -6.38
CA GLY A 160 -2.22 8.53 -7.03
C GLY A 160 -3.74 8.55 -6.88
N ASN A 161 -4.32 7.39 -6.57
CA ASN A 161 -5.73 7.28 -6.20
C ASN A 161 -5.86 7.37 -4.67
N THR A 162 -6.79 8.20 -4.20
CA THR A 162 -7.10 8.27 -2.76
C THR A 162 -7.90 7.05 -2.34
N VAL A 163 -7.41 6.36 -1.30
CA VAL A 163 -8.09 5.24 -0.66
C VAL A 163 -8.11 5.52 0.84
N PHE A 164 -9.18 5.13 1.54
CA PHE A 164 -9.23 5.26 3.00
C PHE A 164 -9.27 3.88 3.65
N ALA A 165 -8.69 3.78 4.84
CA ALA A 165 -8.89 2.63 5.71
C ALA A 165 -9.47 3.10 7.05
N VAL A 166 -10.53 2.44 7.52
CA VAL A 166 -11.04 2.61 8.88
C VAL A 166 -10.54 1.45 9.70
N VAL A 167 -9.84 1.73 10.80
CA VAL A 167 -9.22 0.75 11.69
C VAL A 167 -9.81 0.92 13.08
N GLN A 168 -10.34 -0.15 13.64
CA GLN A 168 -10.77 -0.23 15.04
C GLN A 168 -9.64 -0.82 15.89
N PHE A 169 -9.60 -0.41 17.15
CA PHE A 169 -8.63 -0.90 18.12
C PHE A 169 -9.37 -1.46 19.33
N GLU A 170 -9.14 -2.73 19.65
CA GLU A 170 -9.94 -3.44 20.65
C GLU A 170 -9.57 -2.99 22.08
N TYR A 171 -8.29 -3.11 22.45
CA TYR A 171 -7.80 -2.83 23.81
C TYR A 171 -6.31 -2.48 23.86
N THR A 172 -5.86 -2.17 25.07
CA THR A 172 -4.45 -2.23 25.48
C THR A 172 -4.32 -3.32 26.53
N THR A 173 -3.36 -4.22 26.39
CA THR A 173 -3.22 -5.33 27.32
C THR A 173 -2.87 -4.85 28.74
N ARG A 174 -1.91 -3.93 28.86
CA ARG A 174 -1.35 -3.51 30.15
C ARG A 174 -0.81 -2.09 30.16
N ASN A 175 -0.75 -1.48 31.35
CA ASN A 175 -0.01 -0.24 31.57
C ASN A 175 1.50 -0.51 31.75
N VAL A 176 2.31 0.56 31.90
CA VAL A 176 3.77 0.44 32.11
C VAL A 176 4.12 -0.36 33.36
N ALA A 177 3.35 -0.25 34.44
CA ALA A 177 3.53 -1.06 35.65
C ALA A 177 3.08 -2.53 35.51
N GLY A 178 2.57 -2.94 34.34
CA GLY A 178 2.15 -4.30 34.04
C GLY A 178 0.76 -4.68 34.52
N ALA A 179 -0.01 -3.74 35.08
CA ALA A 179 -1.41 -3.98 35.43
C ALA A 179 -2.29 -4.06 34.18
N SER A 180 -3.27 -4.97 34.19
CA SER A 180 -4.21 -5.17 33.08
C SER A 180 -5.00 -3.89 32.79
N MET A 181 -5.08 -3.50 31.51
CA MET A 181 -5.91 -2.39 31.03
C MET A 181 -7.11 -2.85 30.21
N TYR A 182 -7.36 -4.16 30.16
CA TYR A 182 -8.48 -4.74 29.43
C TYR A 182 -9.82 -4.19 29.96
N GLY A 183 -10.62 -3.59 29.06
CA GLY A 183 -11.89 -2.95 29.42
C GLY A 183 -11.78 -1.65 30.22
N MET A 184 -10.57 -1.09 30.40
CA MET A 184 -10.36 0.15 31.18
C MET A 184 -10.22 1.40 30.32
N LEU A 185 -10.02 1.25 29.02
CA LEU A 185 -9.82 2.33 28.06
C LEU A 185 -10.91 2.27 26.98
N PRO A 186 -11.35 3.40 26.42
CA PRO A 186 -12.35 3.42 25.34
C PRO A 186 -11.76 2.82 24.06
N SER A 187 -12.50 2.04 23.27
CA SER A 187 -11.99 1.48 22.01
C SER A 187 -11.95 2.55 20.89
N PRO A 188 -10.77 3.05 20.47
CA PRO A 188 -10.71 4.12 19.49
C PRO A 188 -10.89 3.59 18.06
N ILE A 189 -11.22 4.51 17.16
CA ILE A 189 -11.27 4.28 15.72
C ILE A 189 -10.37 5.31 15.04
N ALA A 190 -9.64 4.88 14.02
CA ALA A 190 -8.86 5.77 13.17
C ALA A 190 -9.22 5.64 11.70
N VAL A 191 -9.09 6.75 10.99
CA VAL A 191 -9.20 6.83 9.53
C VAL A 191 -7.82 7.15 8.96
N LEU A 192 -7.35 6.26 8.11
CA LEU A 192 -6.13 6.43 7.33
C LEU A 192 -6.52 6.99 5.96
N THR A 193 -5.80 8.00 5.49
CA THR A 193 -5.77 8.35 4.07
C THR A 193 -4.53 7.73 3.44
N LEU A 194 -4.73 6.97 2.38
CA LEU A 194 -3.69 6.26 1.65
C LEU A 194 -3.59 6.82 0.22
N ASP A 195 -2.36 6.99 -0.24
CA ASP A 195 -2.05 7.25 -1.65
C ASP A 195 -1.73 5.91 -2.32
N GLN A 196 -2.61 5.50 -3.25
CA GLN A 196 -2.42 4.33 -4.08
C GLN A 196 -1.74 4.72 -5.40
N ASP A 197 -0.53 4.22 -5.60
CA ASP A 197 0.19 4.38 -6.86
C ASP A 197 -0.62 3.81 -8.03
N LYS A 198 -0.80 4.62 -9.09
CA LYS A 198 -1.67 4.29 -10.24
C LYS A 198 -1.13 3.16 -11.12
N SER A 199 0.17 2.86 -11.01
CA SER A 199 0.84 1.87 -11.86
C SER A 199 1.03 0.54 -11.15
N THR A 200 1.37 0.57 -9.86
CA THR A 200 1.75 -0.60 -9.05
C THR A 200 0.67 -1.00 -8.06
N GLY A 201 -0.28 -0.11 -7.76
CA GLY A 201 -1.28 -0.31 -6.72
C GLY A 201 -0.74 -0.21 -5.29
N ALA A 202 0.54 0.14 -5.12
CA ALA A 202 1.16 0.26 -3.79
C ALA A 202 0.50 1.37 -2.99
N LEU A 203 0.19 1.07 -1.72
CA LEU A 203 -0.44 2.01 -0.79
C LEU A 203 0.61 2.64 0.14
N THR A 204 0.54 3.95 0.31
CA THR A 204 1.39 4.69 1.26
C THR A 204 0.54 5.57 2.17
N LEU A 205 0.90 5.65 3.45
CA LEU A 205 0.17 6.48 4.41
C LEU A 205 0.44 7.96 4.13
N VAL A 206 -0.62 8.73 3.92
CA VAL A 206 -0.57 10.20 3.76
C VAL A 206 -0.97 10.89 5.06
N LYS A 207 -2.03 10.39 5.69
CA LYS A 207 -2.62 10.99 6.89
C LYS A 207 -3.22 9.92 7.78
N TYR A 208 -3.06 10.09 9.08
CA TYR A 208 -3.76 9.36 10.13
C TYR A 208 -4.66 10.35 10.89
N SER A 209 -5.90 9.97 11.15
CA SER A 209 -6.84 10.76 11.95
C SER A 209 -7.54 9.85 12.95
N ASN A 210 -7.48 10.17 14.24
CA ASN A 210 -8.43 9.59 15.19
C ASN A 210 -9.84 10.14 14.89
N VAL A 211 -10.86 9.34 15.18
CA VAL A 211 -12.25 9.81 15.13
C VAL A 211 -12.55 10.54 16.43
N ASP A 212 -12.81 11.84 16.34
CA ASP A 212 -13.21 12.68 17.47
C ASP A 212 -14.73 12.55 17.71
N THR A 213 -15.10 11.92 18.82
CA THR A 213 -16.50 11.76 19.26
C THR A 213 -16.95 12.81 20.27
N SER A 214 -16.08 13.75 20.66
CA SER A 214 -16.38 14.72 21.72
C SER A 214 -17.58 15.62 21.38
N VAL A 215 -17.76 15.95 20.10
CA VAL A 215 -18.87 16.77 19.60
C VAL A 215 -20.24 16.08 19.70
N VAL A 216 -20.27 14.75 19.89
CA VAL A 216 -21.50 13.96 20.06
C VAL A 216 -21.63 13.36 21.47
N ASN A 217 -20.75 13.75 22.41
CA ASN A 217 -20.68 13.19 23.77
C ASN A 217 -20.49 11.66 23.81
N GLY A 218 -19.81 11.12 22.79
CA GLY A 218 -19.50 9.68 22.66
C GLY A 218 -18.19 9.29 23.33
#